data_AF-A0A240EL36-F1
#
_entry.id   AF-A0A240EL36-F1
#
_cell.length_a   1.000
_cell.length_b   1.000
_cell.length_c   1.000
_cell.angle_alpha   90.00
_cell.angle_beta   90.00
_cell.angle_gamma   90.00
#
_symmetry.space_group_name_H-M   'P 1'
#
loop_
_entity.id
_entity.type
_entity.pdbx_description
1 polymer ?
#
loop_
_entity_poly.entity_id
_entity_poly.type
_entity_poly.pdbx_seq_one_letter_code
_entity_poly.pdbx_strand_id
1 'polypeptide(L)'
;MFHVPYASFRPFCRSDDSSKYPETKKRPDKSDLFEFGGSERFEVKIQLSIQLIPSPAPSYFKGKCLYTEPKPVTQFVTHLVMTDKKHLILRGTTWYINYRLPKDLQPYYGNKEKFVRSLKTDSLKTAQALRDGLLLELDTQLQSLGVNPRGARYRELVKQIRTEYSQLRSNKEFEAFDSFYDIDSLIHNGDKLKAAAVLEATGNTPPDELKAPSTDYTLFEVGELYLNHIEGKKGYSTIKNTKRVLRYFKDFNYNKDISLKSITRPLVVKFIEHLRVTIAASTTTTLIGCLNGIWNYAHDRGYVETTSVFKDHRIKEERSKPKSYRPFTLQQWKQLMLELTKSANTDGKLWIAPIGLMTGMRINEICGLHKEDVYKESNGEWFIRVHDENRNLKTESSTRRVPIHSSILPAIQHLKTVSDNEFLIKEVISNPSNRAGTIGTWFSRNKVKHITTESDVAFHSLRGMLATAFENANVEEGIAATIIGHTKDTMTYGLYSNGIKPELATEAMNKAAVELTTFIEHFPKPKKSYKITNN
;
A
#
# COMPACT_ATOMS: atom_id res chain seq x y z
N MET A 1 -34.23 -36.63 -33.07
CA MET A 1 -34.24 -35.16 -33.13
C MET A 1 -33.19 -34.68 -32.13
N PHE A 2 -32.09 -34.03 -32.54
CA PHE A 2 -31.98 -32.70 -33.16
C PHE A 2 -32.32 -31.57 -32.16
N HIS A 3 -31.47 -30.56 -31.91
CA HIS A 3 -30.09 -30.34 -32.40
C HIS A 3 -29.30 -29.37 -31.47
N VAL A 4 -28.00 -29.21 -31.72
CA VAL A 4 -27.17 -28.08 -31.22
C VAL A 4 -27.10 -27.02 -32.35
N PRO A 5 -26.70 -25.76 -32.12
CA PRO A 5 -25.27 -25.44 -32.35
C PRO A 5 -24.67 -24.32 -31.48
N TYR A 6 -23.33 -24.23 -31.53
CA TYR A 6 -22.51 -23.09 -31.12
C TYR A 6 -22.45 -21.99 -32.20
N ALA A 7 -22.13 -20.76 -31.81
CA ALA A 7 -21.36 -19.79 -32.61
C ALA A 7 -20.51 -18.94 -31.64
N SER A 8 -19.18 -18.89 -31.66
CA SER A 8 -18.16 -18.74 -32.72
C SER A 8 -17.95 -17.30 -33.20
N PHE A 9 -17.18 -16.51 -32.44
CA PHE A 9 -16.58 -15.26 -32.92
C PHE A 9 -15.16 -15.50 -33.43
N ARG A 10 -14.85 -14.98 -34.62
CA ARG A 10 -13.48 -14.75 -35.14
C ARG A 10 -13.35 -13.27 -35.55
N PRO A 11 -12.13 -12.72 -35.57
CA PRO A 11 -11.93 -11.28 -35.70
C PRO A 11 -12.18 -10.76 -37.11
N PHE A 12 -12.64 -9.50 -37.19
CA PHE A 12 -12.73 -8.76 -38.44
C PHE A 12 -11.35 -8.19 -38.80
N CYS A 13 -10.81 -8.58 -39.95
CA CYS A 13 -9.81 -7.78 -40.65
C CYS A 13 -10.52 -6.83 -41.63
N ARG A 14 -9.98 -5.64 -41.85
CA ARG A 14 -10.27 -4.84 -43.04
C ARG A 14 -8.97 -4.22 -43.55
N SER A 15 -8.69 -4.45 -44.82
CA SER A 15 -7.76 -3.66 -45.61
C SER A 15 -8.41 -2.31 -45.99
N ASP A 16 -7.60 -1.34 -46.39
CA ASP A 16 -7.41 -0.88 -47.78
C ASP A 16 -6.33 0.23 -47.71
N ASP A 17 -5.18 0.11 -48.38
CA ASP A 17 -4.90 0.48 -49.78
C ASP A 17 -5.00 2.02 -50.04
N SER A 18 -4.07 2.74 -50.68
CA SER A 18 -2.84 2.44 -51.44
C SER A 18 -1.85 3.64 -51.30
N SER A 19 -0.66 3.83 -51.93
CA SER A 19 0.23 3.11 -52.87
C SER A 19 1.61 3.84 -52.93
N LYS A 20 2.52 3.41 -53.85
CA LYS A 20 3.70 4.14 -54.41
C LYS A 20 5.00 4.29 -53.58
N TYR A 21 5.91 3.34 -53.83
CA TYR A 21 7.37 3.58 -53.93
C TYR A 21 7.74 4.13 -55.34
N PRO A 22 8.98 4.62 -55.58
CA PRO A 22 10.06 3.73 -56.03
C PRO A 22 11.41 3.94 -55.30
N GLU A 23 12.37 3.05 -55.57
CA GLU A 23 13.73 3.02 -54.97
C GLU A 23 14.70 4.05 -55.59
N THR A 24 15.84 4.32 -54.92
CA THR A 24 17.18 4.13 -55.53
C THR A 24 18.34 4.27 -54.52
N LYS A 25 19.53 3.75 -54.88
CA LYS A 25 20.76 3.70 -54.07
C LYS A 25 21.63 4.96 -54.23
N LYS A 26 22.38 5.36 -53.19
CA LYS A 26 23.76 5.91 -53.29
C LYS A 26 24.46 6.08 -51.92
N ARG A 27 25.79 5.90 -51.90
CA ARG A 27 26.77 6.54 -50.99
C ARG A 27 27.45 7.68 -51.78
N PRO A 28 27.98 8.74 -51.14
CA PRO A 28 29.32 8.77 -50.49
C PRO A 28 29.22 9.18 -49.00
N ASP A 29 30.21 9.20 -48.10
CA ASP A 29 31.70 9.24 -48.08
C ASP A 29 32.37 10.64 -48.20
N LYS A 30 33.12 11.03 -47.15
CA LYS A 30 34.00 12.24 -47.01
C LYS A 30 33.34 13.63 -47.09
N SER A 31 33.89 14.69 -46.49
CA SER A 31 34.93 14.83 -45.44
C SER A 31 34.78 16.18 -44.71
N ASP A 32 35.56 16.35 -43.62
CA ASP A 32 36.07 17.58 -42.98
C ASP A 32 35.88 17.48 -41.44
N LEU A 33 36.92 17.36 -40.57
CA LEU A 33 38.14 18.15 -40.33
C LEU A 33 37.82 19.50 -39.60
N PHE A 34 38.46 19.90 -38.49
CA PHE A 34 39.66 19.40 -37.78
C PHE A 34 39.52 19.42 -36.22
N GLU A 35 40.58 18.99 -35.54
CA GLU A 35 40.73 18.62 -34.12
C GLU A 35 40.73 19.77 -33.09
N PHE A 36 40.42 19.42 -31.83
CA PHE A 36 41.34 19.39 -30.66
C PHE A 36 40.73 18.42 -29.62
N GLY A 37 41.43 17.73 -28.72
CA GLY A 37 42.87 17.66 -28.45
C GLY A 37 43.11 17.41 -26.95
N GLY A 38 43.64 16.23 -26.57
CA GLY A 38 43.97 15.91 -25.17
C GLY A 38 43.65 14.46 -24.76
N SER A 39 44.66 13.72 -24.31
CA SER A 39 44.53 12.34 -23.84
C SER A 39 45.34 12.10 -22.57
N GLU A 40 44.65 11.84 -21.46
CA GLU A 40 45.29 11.41 -20.20
C GLU A 40 44.69 10.09 -19.70
N ARG A 41 45.56 9.13 -19.39
CA ARG A 41 45.21 7.88 -18.72
C ARG A 41 45.48 8.03 -17.24
N PHE A 42 44.43 8.02 -16.41
CA PHE A 42 44.59 7.98 -14.96
C PHE A 42 44.75 6.53 -14.47
N GLU A 43 45.98 6.15 -14.11
CA GLU A 43 46.24 4.94 -13.31
C GLU A 43 45.76 5.17 -11.86
N VAL A 44 44.77 4.39 -11.40
CA VAL A 44 44.35 4.41 -9.99
C VAL A 44 45.24 3.47 -9.18
N LYS A 45 46.35 3.98 -8.65
CA LYS A 45 47.16 3.28 -7.65
C LYS A 45 46.43 3.26 -6.30
N ILE A 46 45.91 2.10 -5.90
CA ILE A 46 45.32 1.90 -4.57
C ILE A 46 46.45 1.72 -3.56
N GLN A 47 46.69 2.75 -2.74
CA GLN A 47 47.71 2.73 -1.69
C GLN A 47 47.08 2.39 -0.33
N LEU A 48 47.21 1.13 0.10
CA LEU A 48 46.68 0.63 1.37
C LEU A 48 47.59 1.02 2.54
N SER A 49 47.22 2.05 3.29
CA SER A 49 47.88 2.49 4.53
C SER A 49 47.36 1.74 5.75
N ILE A 50 48.09 0.70 6.18
CA ILE A 50 47.82 -0.02 7.43
C ILE A 50 48.53 0.70 8.59
N GLN A 51 47.77 1.31 9.50
CA GLN A 51 48.32 1.77 10.78
C GLN A 51 48.29 0.65 11.82
N LEU A 52 49.47 0.29 12.32
CA LEU A 52 49.66 -0.67 13.40
C LEU A 52 49.57 0.05 14.76
N ILE A 53 48.77 -0.49 15.68
CA ILE A 53 48.75 -0.09 17.10
C ILE A 53 49.67 -1.08 17.87
N PRO A 54 50.62 -0.61 18.68
CA PRO A 54 51.60 -1.48 19.35
C PRO A 54 51.00 -2.27 20.52
N SER A 55 51.56 -3.45 20.77
CA SER A 55 51.18 -4.35 21.87
C SER A 55 52.07 -4.18 23.11
N PRO A 56 51.53 -4.24 24.34
CA PRO A 56 52.32 -4.41 25.55
C PRO A 56 52.73 -5.88 25.77
N ALA A 57 53.99 -6.10 26.13
CA ALA A 57 54.59 -7.42 26.38
C ALA A 57 54.53 -7.80 27.90
N PRO A 58 54.99 -8.98 28.37
CA PRO A 58 54.07 -9.88 29.05
C PRO A 58 54.43 -10.24 30.50
N SER A 59 53.43 -10.69 31.27
CA SER A 59 53.62 -11.37 32.55
C SER A 59 53.66 -12.89 32.38
N TYR A 60 54.70 -13.54 32.92
CA TYR A 60 54.88 -14.99 32.85
C TYR A 60 54.08 -15.72 33.93
N PHE A 61 53.37 -16.79 33.57
CA PHE A 61 53.11 -17.91 34.48
C PHE A 61 53.26 -19.26 33.73
N LYS A 62 53.81 -20.27 34.41
CA LYS A 62 54.19 -21.56 33.80
C LYS A 62 53.03 -22.56 33.83
N GLY A 63 52.52 -22.94 32.65
CA GLY A 63 51.68 -24.12 32.42
C GLY A 63 52.29 -24.99 31.33
N LYS A 64 52.19 -26.33 31.42
CA LYS A 64 52.85 -27.24 30.47
C LYS A 64 52.07 -27.36 29.15
N CYS A 65 52.80 -27.52 28.05
CA CYS A 65 52.27 -27.59 26.70
C CYS A 65 51.47 -28.87 26.42
N LEU A 66 50.35 -28.72 25.70
CA LEU A 66 49.93 -29.64 24.63
C LEU A 66 49.42 -28.81 23.45
N TYR A 67 50.34 -28.30 22.64
CA TYR A 67 50.04 -27.67 21.35
C TYR A 67 50.57 -28.57 20.24
N THR A 68 49.67 -29.17 19.47
CA THR A 68 49.98 -29.75 18.16
C THR A 68 49.61 -28.74 17.09
N GLU A 69 50.56 -28.39 16.23
CA GLU A 69 50.36 -27.42 15.16
C GLU A 69 49.25 -27.85 14.18
N PRO A 70 48.39 -26.93 13.72
CA PRO A 70 47.51 -27.18 12.58
C PRO A 70 48.35 -27.20 11.30
N LYS A 71 48.96 -28.36 10.99
CA LYS A 71 49.61 -28.59 9.70
C LYS A 71 48.61 -28.33 8.56
N PRO A 72 49.03 -27.76 7.42
CA PRO A 72 48.15 -27.59 6.27
C PRO A 72 47.85 -28.97 5.66
N VAL A 73 46.70 -29.54 6.04
CA VAL A 73 46.25 -30.85 5.54
C VAL A 73 45.69 -30.68 4.11
N THR A 74 46.61 -30.56 3.15
CA THR A 74 46.33 -30.72 1.72
C THR A 74 46.10 -32.20 1.38
N GLN A 75 45.16 -32.85 2.07
CA GLN A 75 44.67 -34.16 1.68
C GLN A 75 43.50 -33.99 0.71
N PHE A 76 43.75 -34.39 -0.53
CA PHE A 76 42.72 -34.64 -1.51
C PHE A 76 41.80 -35.74 -0.97
N VAL A 77 40.64 -35.37 -0.44
CA VAL A 77 39.56 -36.33 -0.21
C VAL A 77 38.99 -36.69 -1.58
N THR A 78 39.56 -37.73 -2.18
CA THR A 78 39.11 -38.36 -3.43
C THR A 78 37.81 -39.15 -3.22
N HIS A 79 36.77 -38.46 -2.74
CA HIS A 79 35.41 -39.01 -2.80
C HIS A 79 35.04 -39.25 -4.27
N LEU A 80 34.43 -40.40 -4.51
CA LEU A 80 34.09 -40.92 -5.83
C LEU A 80 33.41 -39.84 -6.69
N VAL A 81 33.89 -39.68 -7.91
CA VAL A 81 33.08 -39.13 -9.00
C VAL A 81 32.00 -40.17 -9.32
N MET A 82 30.94 -40.19 -8.51
CA MET A 82 29.73 -40.94 -8.85
C MET A 82 29.24 -40.44 -10.20
N THR A 83 28.91 -41.37 -11.09
CA THR A 83 28.50 -41.07 -12.46
C THR A 83 27.07 -40.55 -12.50
N ASP A 84 26.83 -39.41 -11.85
CA ASP A 84 25.54 -38.77 -11.78
C ASP A 84 25.10 -38.28 -13.17
N LYS A 85 24.23 -39.09 -13.78
CA LYS A 85 23.53 -38.83 -15.04
C LYS A 85 22.09 -38.39 -14.79
N LYS A 86 21.73 -38.02 -13.55
CA LYS A 86 20.38 -37.52 -13.24
C LYS A 86 20.10 -36.27 -14.08
N HIS A 87 18.93 -36.26 -14.72
CA HIS A 87 18.51 -35.26 -15.70
C HIS A 87 19.40 -35.14 -16.96
N LEU A 88 20.27 -36.13 -17.23
CA LEU A 88 21.05 -36.23 -18.48
C LEU A 88 20.63 -37.46 -19.29
N ILE A 89 20.52 -37.29 -20.61
CA ILE A 89 20.41 -38.40 -21.56
C ILE A 89 21.42 -38.22 -22.70
N LEU A 90 22.04 -39.31 -23.13
CA LEU A 90 22.92 -39.34 -24.30
C LEU A 90 22.08 -39.69 -25.54
N ARG A 91 22.32 -39.01 -26.66
CA ARG A 91 21.72 -39.34 -27.97
C ARG A 91 22.79 -39.26 -29.05
N GLY A 92 23.12 -40.40 -29.65
CA GLY A 92 24.34 -40.52 -30.45
C GLY A 92 25.56 -40.15 -29.60
N THR A 93 26.35 -39.20 -30.07
CA THR A 93 27.52 -38.65 -29.34
C THR A 93 27.19 -37.49 -28.40
N THR A 94 25.97 -36.93 -28.43
CA THR A 94 25.68 -35.63 -27.76
C THR A 94 24.80 -35.80 -26.51
N TRP A 95 25.19 -35.16 -25.41
CA TRP A 95 24.39 -35.07 -24.19
C TRP A 95 23.26 -34.03 -24.30
N TYR A 96 22.13 -34.36 -23.69
CA TYR A 96 20.95 -33.52 -23.54
C TYR A 96 20.56 -33.46 -22.06
N ILE A 97 20.13 -32.29 -21.58
CA ILE A 97 19.36 -32.20 -20.34
C ILE A 97 17.92 -32.70 -20.61
N ASN A 98 17.37 -33.44 -19.66
CA ASN A 98 16.01 -33.99 -19.67
C ASN A 98 15.41 -33.84 -18.25
N TYR A 99 14.80 -32.68 -18.01
CA TYR A 99 14.27 -32.27 -16.71
C TYR A 99 12.74 -32.19 -16.76
N ARG A 100 12.04 -32.72 -15.76
CA ARG A 100 10.58 -32.55 -15.66
C ARG A 100 10.29 -31.17 -15.08
N LEU A 101 9.62 -30.32 -15.84
CA LEU A 101 9.30 -28.97 -15.40
C LEU A 101 8.23 -29.01 -14.29
N PRO A 102 8.48 -28.36 -13.13
CA PRO A 102 7.44 -28.08 -12.15
C PRO A 102 6.24 -27.39 -12.80
N LYS A 103 5.01 -27.74 -12.40
CA LYS A 103 3.77 -27.23 -13.02
C LYS A 103 3.76 -25.70 -13.14
N ASP A 104 4.31 -25.01 -12.14
CA ASP A 104 4.38 -23.55 -12.03
C ASP A 104 5.25 -22.90 -13.12
N LEU A 105 6.25 -23.62 -13.67
CA LEU A 105 7.06 -23.18 -14.80
C LEU A 105 6.48 -23.56 -16.17
N GLN A 106 5.57 -24.55 -16.24
CA GLN A 106 5.10 -25.10 -17.53
C GLN A 106 4.46 -24.05 -18.46
N PRO A 107 3.66 -23.06 -18.00
CA PRO A 107 3.13 -21.99 -18.85
C PRO A 107 4.21 -21.21 -19.61
N TYR A 108 5.33 -20.91 -18.95
CA TYR A 108 6.45 -20.14 -19.51
C TYR A 108 7.24 -20.93 -20.57
N TYR A 109 7.13 -22.26 -20.58
CA TYR A 109 7.73 -23.16 -21.58
C TYR A 109 6.71 -23.73 -22.58
N GLY A 110 5.54 -23.11 -22.71
CA GLY A 110 4.50 -23.52 -23.66
C GLY A 110 3.78 -24.80 -23.25
N ASN A 111 3.46 -24.93 -21.96
CA ASN A 111 2.77 -26.06 -21.33
C ASN A 111 3.46 -27.44 -21.52
N LYS A 112 4.78 -27.45 -21.68
CA LYS A 112 5.57 -28.69 -21.83
C LYS A 112 5.91 -29.27 -20.47
N GLU A 113 5.57 -30.54 -20.24
CA GLU A 113 5.95 -31.25 -18.99
C GLU A 113 7.47 -31.43 -18.80
N LYS A 114 8.24 -31.42 -19.89
CA LYS A 114 9.68 -31.73 -19.87
C LYS A 114 10.48 -30.70 -20.64
N PHE A 115 11.50 -30.15 -19.99
CA PHE A 115 12.55 -29.36 -20.60
C PHE A 115 13.62 -30.32 -21.14
N VAL A 116 13.67 -30.45 -22.47
CA VAL A 116 14.67 -31.26 -23.16
C VAL A 116 15.48 -30.35 -24.08
N ARG A 117 16.80 -30.25 -23.85
CA ARG A 117 17.69 -29.36 -24.61
C ARG A 117 19.05 -30.02 -24.82
N SER A 118 19.62 -29.88 -26.02
CA SER A 118 20.99 -30.32 -26.28
C SER A 118 21.98 -29.47 -25.47
N LEU A 119 23.00 -30.12 -24.91
CA LEU A 119 24.13 -29.47 -24.25
C LEU A 119 25.34 -29.30 -25.20
N LYS A 120 25.22 -29.76 -26.45
CA LYS A 120 26.25 -29.65 -27.51
C LYS A 120 27.64 -30.12 -27.10
N THR A 121 27.72 -31.18 -26.29
CA THR A 121 28.98 -31.79 -25.84
C THR A 121 28.81 -33.30 -25.70
N ASP A 122 29.91 -34.02 -25.87
CA ASP A 122 30.14 -35.46 -25.73
C ASP A 122 30.78 -35.81 -24.37
N SER A 123 31.61 -34.90 -23.84
CA SER A 123 32.19 -34.96 -22.50
C SER A 123 31.11 -34.94 -21.41
N LEU A 124 31.00 -36.03 -20.65
CA LEU A 124 30.10 -36.14 -19.49
C LEU A 124 30.40 -35.05 -18.43
N LYS A 125 31.67 -34.73 -18.18
CA LYS A 125 32.07 -33.71 -17.20
C LYS A 125 31.61 -32.30 -17.62
N THR A 126 31.68 -32.01 -18.91
CA THR A 126 31.17 -30.76 -19.49
C THR A 126 29.64 -30.73 -19.46
N ALA A 127 28.99 -31.87 -19.77
CA ALA A 127 27.54 -32.01 -19.69
C ALA A 127 26.99 -31.82 -18.26
N GLN A 128 27.71 -32.30 -17.22
CA GLN A 128 27.34 -32.10 -15.82
C GLN A 128 27.42 -30.60 -15.43
N ALA A 129 28.54 -29.92 -15.73
CA ALA A 129 28.66 -28.48 -15.46
C ALA A 129 27.58 -27.63 -16.18
N LEU A 130 27.29 -27.96 -17.45
CA LEU A 130 26.23 -27.31 -18.22
C LEU A 130 24.82 -27.65 -17.70
N ARG A 131 24.58 -28.88 -17.21
CA ARG A 131 23.33 -29.26 -16.54
C ARG A 131 23.15 -28.44 -15.26
N ASP A 132 24.17 -28.37 -14.42
CA ASP A 132 24.04 -27.78 -13.09
C ASP A 132 23.83 -26.26 -13.16
N GLY A 133 24.49 -25.58 -14.11
CA GLY A 133 24.19 -24.19 -14.44
C GLY A 133 22.75 -23.97 -14.93
N LEU A 134 22.17 -24.92 -15.68
CA LEU A 134 20.78 -24.84 -16.17
C LEU A 134 19.73 -25.22 -15.13
N LEU A 135 20.03 -26.15 -14.22
CA LEU A 135 19.18 -26.43 -13.08
C LEU A 135 19.17 -25.24 -12.12
N LEU A 136 20.32 -24.58 -11.91
CA LEU A 136 20.40 -23.32 -11.16
C LEU A 136 19.66 -22.17 -11.88
N GLU A 137 19.74 -22.06 -13.20
CA GLU A 137 18.96 -21.08 -13.99
C GLU A 137 17.45 -21.30 -13.80
N LEU A 138 16.97 -22.54 -13.96
CA LEU A 138 15.57 -22.92 -13.80
C LEU A 138 15.05 -22.74 -12.37
N ASP A 139 15.84 -23.08 -11.35
CA ASP A 139 15.46 -22.87 -9.95
C ASP A 139 15.49 -21.39 -9.58
N THR A 140 16.48 -20.62 -10.07
CA THR A 140 16.51 -19.16 -9.95
C THR A 140 15.29 -18.52 -10.61
N GLN A 141 14.85 -19.03 -11.76
CA GLN A 141 13.62 -18.56 -12.42
C GLN A 141 12.37 -18.92 -11.60
N LEU A 142 12.29 -20.14 -11.04
CA LEU A 142 11.19 -20.55 -10.14
C LEU A 142 11.12 -19.67 -8.88
N GLN A 143 12.27 -19.36 -8.27
CA GLN A 143 12.39 -18.40 -7.16
C GLN A 143 12.04 -16.96 -7.59
N SER A 144 12.36 -16.56 -8.83
CA SER A 144 12.11 -15.21 -9.34
C SER A 144 10.63 -14.87 -9.54
N LEU A 145 9.76 -15.87 -9.67
CA LEU A 145 8.31 -15.68 -9.84
C LEU A 145 7.61 -15.08 -8.61
N GLY A 146 8.30 -14.96 -7.47
CA GLY A 146 7.91 -14.06 -6.37
C GLY A 146 6.60 -14.42 -5.67
N VAL A 147 6.19 -15.68 -5.77
CA VAL A 147 5.15 -16.34 -4.95
C VAL A 147 5.87 -17.36 -4.07
N ASN A 148 5.27 -17.83 -2.99
CA ASN A 148 5.65 -19.08 -2.35
C ASN A 148 4.75 -20.23 -2.88
N PRO A 149 4.97 -20.77 -4.11
CA PRO A 149 4.02 -21.73 -4.70
C PRO A 149 3.95 -23.04 -3.91
N ARG A 150 5.06 -23.46 -3.28
CA ARG A 150 5.09 -24.65 -2.41
C ARG A 150 4.30 -24.42 -1.12
N GLY A 151 4.46 -23.28 -0.45
CA GLY A 151 3.70 -22.93 0.76
C GLY A 151 2.23 -22.63 0.48
N ALA A 152 1.91 -21.96 -0.63
CA ALA A 152 0.54 -21.75 -1.07
C ALA A 152 -0.15 -23.08 -1.39
N ARG A 153 0.48 -23.98 -2.16
CA ARG A 153 -0.01 -25.34 -2.41
C ARG A 153 -0.11 -26.15 -1.11
N TYR A 154 0.85 -26.03 -0.19
CA TYR A 154 0.83 -26.72 1.11
C TYR A 154 -0.37 -26.29 1.95
N ARG A 155 -0.57 -24.98 2.13
CA ARG A 155 -1.67 -24.42 2.93
C ARG A 155 -3.04 -24.72 2.33
N GLU A 156 -3.15 -24.72 0.99
CA GLU A 156 -4.40 -25.13 0.32
C GLU A 156 -4.64 -26.64 0.43
N LEU A 157 -3.61 -27.50 0.35
CA LEU A 157 -3.72 -28.94 0.64
C LEU A 157 -4.15 -29.18 2.10
N VAL A 158 -3.48 -28.57 3.08
CA VAL A 158 -3.85 -28.68 4.51
C VAL A 158 -5.31 -28.24 4.71
N LYS A 159 -5.73 -27.12 4.10
CA LYS A 159 -7.11 -26.63 4.18
C LYS A 159 -8.12 -27.61 3.57
N GLN A 160 -7.84 -28.17 2.39
CA GLN A 160 -8.70 -29.16 1.73
C GLN A 160 -8.81 -30.44 2.58
N ILE A 161 -7.67 -31.04 2.93
CA ILE A 161 -7.59 -32.28 3.70
C ILE A 161 -8.20 -32.13 5.10
N ARG A 162 -8.00 -30.99 5.79
CA ARG A 162 -8.63 -30.71 7.10
C ARG A 162 -10.13 -30.48 6.96
N THR A 163 -10.61 -29.96 5.83
CA THR A 163 -12.04 -29.83 5.54
C THR A 163 -12.67 -31.22 5.34
N GLU A 164 -12.06 -32.08 4.52
CA GLU A 164 -12.48 -33.47 4.31
C GLU A 164 -12.50 -34.25 5.64
N TYR A 165 -11.39 -34.21 6.40
CA TYR A 165 -11.26 -34.90 7.69
C TYR A 165 -12.29 -34.47 8.73
N SER A 166 -12.67 -33.18 8.76
CA SER A 166 -13.70 -32.68 9.69
C SER A 166 -15.15 -33.06 9.31
N GLN A 167 -15.37 -33.58 8.11
CA GLN A 167 -16.67 -34.04 7.63
C GLN A 167 -16.95 -35.53 7.93
N LEU A 168 -15.90 -36.33 8.20
CA LEU A 168 -16.01 -37.76 8.51
C LEU A 168 -16.87 -38.00 9.77
N ARG A 169 -17.65 -39.09 9.81
CA ARG A 169 -18.59 -39.39 10.92
C ARG A 169 -18.54 -40.83 11.44
N SER A 170 -17.88 -41.74 10.72
CA SER A 170 -17.84 -43.17 11.03
C SER A 170 -16.47 -43.78 10.76
N ASN A 171 -16.11 -44.84 11.49
CA ASN A 171 -14.79 -45.49 11.39
C ASN A 171 -14.44 -45.89 9.95
N LYS A 172 -15.41 -46.37 9.17
CA LYS A 172 -15.21 -46.75 7.77
C LYS A 172 -14.82 -45.58 6.86
N GLU A 173 -15.25 -44.36 7.20
CA GLU A 173 -14.84 -43.15 6.48
C GLU A 173 -13.42 -42.71 6.87
N PHE A 174 -13.02 -42.90 8.14
CA PHE A 174 -11.64 -42.71 8.58
C PHE A 174 -10.69 -43.74 7.96
N GLU A 175 -11.04 -45.04 7.97
CA GLU A 175 -10.29 -46.12 7.31
C GLU A 175 -10.10 -45.85 5.80
N ALA A 176 -11.14 -45.36 5.12
CA ALA A 176 -11.07 -44.98 3.71
C ALA A 176 -10.22 -43.72 3.47
N PHE A 177 -10.27 -42.74 4.38
CA PHE A 177 -9.44 -41.54 4.34
C PHE A 177 -7.95 -41.90 4.52
N ASP A 178 -7.61 -42.67 5.55
CA ASP A 178 -6.24 -43.08 5.86
C ASP A 178 -5.65 -43.92 4.71
N SER A 179 -6.43 -44.82 4.13
CA SER A 179 -6.04 -45.61 2.94
C SER A 179 -5.81 -44.74 1.67
N PHE A 180 -6.56 -43.65 1.50
CA PHE A 180 -6.40 -42.73 0.36
C PHE A 180 -5.28 -41.69 0.58
N TYR A 181 -4.95 -41.38 1.84
CA TYR A 181 -3.93 -40.43 2.24
C TYR A 181 -2.67 -41.10 2.82
N ASP A 182 -2.47 -42.40 2.56
CA ASP A 182 -1.37 -43.21 3.10
C ASP A 182 0.00 -42.49 2.99
N ILE A 183 0.58 -42.24 4.16
CA ILE A 183 1.74 -41.37 4.32
C ILE A 183 2.98 -42.03 3.71
N ASP A 184 3.17 -43.34 3.90
CA ASP A 184 4.34 -44.05 3.39
C ASP A 184 4.30 -44.17 1.86
N SER A 185 3.14 -44.46 1.26
CA SER A 185 2.95 -44.39 -0.19
C SER A 185 3.19 -42.98 -0.74
N LEU A 186 2.73 -41.91 -0.05
CA LEU A 186 2.99 -40.54 -0.49
C LEU A 186 4.48 -40.15 -0.43
N ILE A 187 5.20 -40.63 0.58
CA ILE A 187 6.66 -40.46 0.71
C ILE A 187 7.39 -41.24 -0.38
N HIS A 188 7.05 -42.51 -0.60
CA HIS A 188 7.66 -43.38 -1.61
C HIS A 188 7.46 -42.86 -3.04
N ASN A 189 6.24 -42.37 -3.35
CA ASN A 189 5.93 -41.73 -4.63
C ASN A 189 6.50 -40.30 -4.77
N GLY A 190 7.15 -39.77 -3.71
CA GLY A 190 7.87 -38.50 -3.73
C GLY A 190 7.03 -37.24 -3.51
N ASP A 191 5.72 -37.33 -3.26
CA ASP A 191 4.90 -36.16 -2.86
C ASP A 191 4.96 -35.93 -1.35
N LYS A 192 6.18 -35.75 -0.84
CA LYS A 192 6.46 -35.36 0.56
C LYS A 192 5.67 -34.13 1.00
N LEU A 193 5.34 -33.24 0.07
CA LEU A 193 4.52 -32.04 0.32
C LEU A 193 3.07 -32.42 0.69
N LYS A 194 2.47 -33.39 0.01
CA LYS A 194 1.15 -33.92 0.37
C LYS A 194 1.21 -34.72 1.68
N ALA A 195 2.22 -35.57 1.89
CA ALA A 195 2.40 -36.33 3.14
C ALA A 195 2.47 -35.40 4.37
N ALA A 196 3.27 -34.34 4.31
CA ALA A 196 3.34 -33.34 5.38
C ALA A 196 2.04 -32.53 5.56
N ALA A 197 1.21 -32.42 4.52
CA ALA A 197 -0.08 -31.73 4.60
C ALA A 197 -1.16 -32.61 5.26
N VAL A 198 -1.14 -33.93 5.03
CA VAL A 198 -2.00 -34.91 5.73
C VAL A 198 -1.72 -34.90 7.23
N LEU A 199 -0.44 -34.94 7.61
CA LEU A 199 -0.02 -34.87 9.01
C LEU A 199 -0.56 -33.60 9.69
N GLU A 200 -0.29 -32.42 9.15
CA GLU A 200 -0.79 -31.18 9.77
C GLU A 200 -2.33 -31.09 9.75
N ALA A 201 -2.99 -31.56 8.68
CA ALA A 201 -4.45 -31.54 8.58
C ALA A 201 -5.12 -32.40 9.67
N THR A 202 -4.55 -33.56 9.98
CA THR A 202 -5.01 -34.50 11.03
C THR A 202 -4.57 -34.13 12.45
N GLY A 203 -3.81 -33.05 12.62
CA GLY A 203 -3.32 -32.55 13.92
C GLY A 203 -1.95 -33.08 14.36
N ASN A 204 -1.27 -33.85 13.50
CA ASN A 204 0.08 -34.36 13.74
C ASN A 204 1.15 -33.35 13.29
N THR A 205 2.29 -33.29 13.97
CA THR A 205 3.42 -32.43 13.55
C THR A 205 4.29 -33.17 12.51
N PRO A 206 4.53 -32.61 11.32
CA PRO A 206 5.42 -33.23 10.33
C PRO A 206 6.88 -33.34 10.83
N PRO A 207 7.53 -34.52 10.69
CA PRO A 207 8.98 -34.68 10.90
C PRO A 207 9.82 -33.73 10.05
N ASP A 208 11.02 -33.36 10.51
CA ASP A 208 11.91 -32.40 9.83
C ASP A 208 12.27 -32.81 8.39
N GLU A 209 12.34 -34.12 8.10
CA GLU A 209 12.58 -34.65 6.74
C GLU A 209 11.39 -34.49 5.76
N LEU A 210 10.22 -34.11 6.28
CA LEU A 210 8.98 -33.87 5.54
C LEU A 210 8.52 -32.41 5.62
N LYS A 211 8.99 -31.61 6.59
CA LYS A 211 8.72 -30.17 6.67
C LYS A 211 9.10 -29.50 5.36
N ALA A 212 8.10 -28.92 4.68
CA ALA A 212 8.33 -28.28 3.40
C ALA A 212 9.27 -27.08 3.57
N PRO A 213 10.33 -26.89 2.74
CA PRO A 213 11.33 -25.81 2.91
C PRO A 213 10.82 -24.37 2.77
N SER A 214 9.50 -24.17 2.73
CA SER A 214 8.83 -22.92 2.39
C SER A 214 7.35 -22.98 2.83
N THR A 215 7.04 -23.38 4.07
CA THR A 215 5.70 -23.15 4.65
C THR A 215 5.49 -21.69 5.07
N ASP A 216 6.59 -20.98 5.33
CA ASP A 216 6.65 -19.59 5.74
C ASP A 216 5.75 -18.67 4.89
N TYR A 217 5.06 -17.78 5.59
CA TYR A 217 4.31 -16.70 4.97
C TYR A 217 5.23 -15.60 4.44
N THR A 218 4.92 -15.08 3.26
CA THR A 218 5.62 -13.91 2.73
C THR A 218 4.95 -12.59 3.12
N LEU A 219 5.67 -11.48 2.93
CA LEU A 219 5.13 -10.14 3.20
C LEU A 219 3.94 -9.78 2.31
N PHE A 220 3.98 -10.14 1.02
CA PHE A 220 2.87 -9.85 0.11
C PHE A 220 1.65 -10.76 0.38
N GLU A 221 1.86 -12.05 0.68
CA GLU A 221 0.79 -12.99 1.04
C GLU A 221 0.00 -12.50 2.26
N VAL A 222 0.69 -12.14 3.34
CA VAL A 222 0.03 -11.63 4.56
C VAL A 222 -0.44 -10.20 4.37
N GLY A 223 0.20 -9.43 3.49
CA GLY A 223 -0.28 -8.13 3.05
C GLY A 223 -1.69 -8.18 2.46
N GLU A 224 -1.94 -9.08 1.50
CA GLU A 224 -3.27 -9.25 0.89
C GLU A 224 -4.28 -9.88 1.87
N LEU A 225 -3.87 -10.85 2.71
CA LEU A 225 -4.73 -11.38 3.78
C LEU A 225 -5.15 -10.30 4.80
N TYR A 226 -4.23 -9.42 5.19
CA TYR A 226 -4.51 -8.27 6.05
C TYR A 226 -5.41 -7.24 5.36
N LEU A 227 -5.15 -6.94 4.08
CA LEU A 227 -5.98 -6.03 3.28
C LEU A 227 -7.44 -6.49 3.22
N ASN A 228 -7.67 -7.78 2.91
CA ASN A 228 -9.00 -8.38 2.92
C ASN A 228 -9.63 -8.37 4.32
N HIS A 229 -8.82 -8.53 5.38
CA HIS A 229 -9.31 -8.45 6.75
C HIS A 229 -9.72 -7.04 7.20
N ILE A 230 -9.07 -5.97 6.70
CA ILE A 230 -9.39 -4.57 7.04
C ILE A 230 -10.37 -3.91 6.07
N GLU A 231 -10.72 -4.56 4.96
CA GLU A 231 -11.73 -4.06 4.02
C GLU A 231 -13.08 -3.89 4.72
N GLY A 232 -13.80 -2.80 4.39
CA GLY A 232 -14.97 -2.31 5.13
C GLY A 232 -14.66 -1.72 6.52
N LYS A 233 -13.69 -2.28 7.27
CA LYS A 233 -13.39 -1.93 8.68
C LYS A 233 -12.44 -0.75 8.87
N LYS A 234 -11.71 -0.33 7.84
CA LYS A 234 -10.75 0.79 7.91
C LYS A 234 -10.91 1.72 6.71
N GLY A 235 -10.81 3.03 6.95
CA GLY A 235 -10.93 4.05 5.91
C GLY A 235 -9.94 3.90 4.75
N TYR A 236 -10.38 4.37 3.57
CA TYR A 236 -9.68 4.27 2.28
C TYR A 236 -8.19 4.69 2.31
N SER A 237 -7.82 5.69 3.10
CA SER A 237 -6.42 6.15 3.24
C SER A 237 -5.50 5.08 3.81
N THR A 238 -5.98 4.27 4.77
CA THR A 238 -5.24 3.15 5.35
C THR A 238 -5.03 2.05 4.32
N ILE A 239 -6.10 1.61 3.65
CA ILE A 239 -6.05 0.58 2.59
C ILE A 239 -5.09 1.02 1.46
N LYS A 240 -5.19 2.28 1.03
CA LYS A 240 -4.31 2.87 0.01
C LYS A 240 -2.84 2.90 0.44
N ASN A 241 -2.54 3.29 1.69
CA ASN A 241 -1.16 3.33 2.19
C ASN A 241 -0.58 1.93 2.41
N THR A 242 -1.39 0.95 2.82
CA THR A 242 -1.00 -0.46 2.92
C THR A 242 -0.64 -1.02 1.53
N LYS A 243 -1.52 -0.87 0.53
CA LYS A 243 -1.24 -1.27 -0.88
C LYS A 243 -0.03 -0.51 -1.47
N ARG A 244 0.23 0.73 -1.03
CA ARG A 244 1.39 1.53 -1.44
C ARG A 244 2.70 1.03 -0.83
N VAL A 245 2.75 0.74 0.47
CA VAL A 245 4.00 0.28 1.12
C VAL A 245 4.39 -1.14 0.70
N LEU A 246 3.41 -2.03 0.49
CA LEU A 246 3.67 -3.37 -0.05
C LEU A 246 4.35 -3.31 -1.42
N ARG A 247 3.88 -2.41 -2.30
CA ARG A 247 4.53 -2.16 -3.58
C ARG A 247 5.96 -1.63 -3.39
N TYR A 248 6.15 -0.55 -2.63
CA TYR A 248 7.48 0.01 -2.43
C TYR A 248 8.48 -0.97 -1.79
N PHE A 249 8.04 -1.84 -0.88
CA PHE A 249 8.90 -2.88 -0.31
C PHE A 249 9.30 -3.92 -1.38
N LYS A 250 8.35 -4.33 -2.23
CA LYS A 250 8.61 -5.21 -3.37
C LYS A 250 9.54 -4.56 -4.39
N ASP A 251 9.33 -3.28 -4.73
CA ASP A 251 10.18 -2.50 -5.63
C ASP A 251 11.63 -2.43 -5.09
N PHE A 252 11.79 -2.09 -3.81
CA PHE A 252 13.07 -2.05 -3.08
C PHE A 252 13.78 -3.43 -3.05
N ASN A 253 13.01 -4.51 -2.90
CA ASN A 253 13.50 -5.89 -2.93
C ASN A 253 13.63 -6.45 -4.36
N TYR A 254 13.96 -5.60 -5.34
CA TYR A 254 14.17 -5.97 -6.75
C TYR A 254 12.97 -6.69 -7.40
N ASN A 255 11.76 -6.23 -7.11
CA ASN A 255 10.47 -6.85 -7.47
C ASN A 255 10.20 -8.25 -6.87
N LYS A 256 11.03 -8.72 -5.94
CA LYS A 256 10.85 -10.01 -5.26
C LYS A 256 10.03 -9.84 -3.98
N ASP A 257 9.25 -10.86 -3.64
CA ASP A 257 8.66 -10.98 -2.31
C ASP A 257 9.69 -11.56 -1.31
N ILE A 258 9.36 -11.60 -0.02
CA ILE A 258 10.27 -12.05 1.05
C ILE A 258 9.50 -12.82 2.14
N SER A 259 10.07 -13.92 2.65
CA SER A 259 9.57 -14.59 3.86
C SER A 259 9.60 -13.62 5.04
N LEU A 260 8.53 -13.58 5.85
CA LEU A 260 8.48 -12.72 7.04
C LEU A 260 9.67 -12.99 7.99
N LYS A 261 10.10 -14.25 8.13
CA LYS A 261 11.26 -14.63 8.96
C LYS A 261 12.58 -14.05 8.46
N SER A 262 12.69 -13.72 7.17
CA SER A 262 13.89 -13.10 6.58
C SER A 262 13.92 -11.57 6.71
N ILE A 263 12.83 -10.93 7.19
CA ILE A 263 12.80 -9.48 7.39
C ILE A 263 13.47 -9.14 8.72
N THR A 264 14.68 -8.60 8.66
CA THR A 264 15.45 -8.21 9.85
C THR A 264 15.38 -6.70 10.09
N ARG A 265 15.58 -6.23 11.35
CA ARG A 265 15.59 -4.79 11.65
C ARG A 265 16.59 -3.99 10.78
N PRO A 266 17.81 -4.46 10.47
CA PRO A 266 18.70 -3.78 9.53
C PRO A 266 18.16 -3.66 8.10
N LEU A 267 17.39 -4.64 7.61
CA LEU A 267 16.71 -4.54 6.31
C LEU A 267 15.63 -3.44 6.34
N VAL A 268 14.87 -3.34 7.44
CA VAL A 268 13.87 -2.27 7.63
C VAL A 268 14.52 -0.89 7.71
N VAL A 269 15.70 -0.75 8.33
CA VAL A 269 16.46 0.51 8.34
C VAL A 269 16.86 0.91 6.91
N LYS A 270 17.46 0.00 6.13
CA LYS A 270 17.80 0.25 4.71
C LYS A 270 16.58 0.62 3.87
N PHE A 271 15.42 0.00 4.12
CA PHE A 271 14.16 0.35 3.46
C PHE A 271 13.69 1.76 3.85
N ILE A 272 13.76 2.13 5.14
CA ILE A 272 13.43 3.48 5.61
C ILE A 272 14.34 4.52 4.94
N GLU A 273 15.65 4.27 4.89
CA GLU A 273 16.63 5.14 4.22
C GLU A 273 16.29 5.32 2.74
N HIS A 274 16.04 4.21 2.02
CA HIS A 274 15.62 4.22 0.61
C HIS A 274 14.33 5.05 0.40
N LEU A 275 13.30 4.85 1.22
CA LEU A 275 12.07 5.66 1.15
C LEU A 275 12.37 7.14 1.42
N ARG A 276 13.23 7.48 2.39
CA ARG A 276 13.51 8.88 2.79
C ARG A 276 14.23 9.70 1.71
N VAL A 277 14.84 9.08 0.70
CA VAL A 277 15.39 9.77 -0.49
C VAL A 277 14.32 10.55 -1.26
N THR A 278 13.07 10.04 -1.32
CA THR A 278 11.98 10.66 -2.11
C THR A 278 10.70 10.93 -1.32
N ILE A 279 10.59 10.43 -0.09
CA ILE A 279 9.38 10.49 0.73
C ILE A 279 9.64 11.24 2.05
N ALA A 280 8.76 12.18 2.36
CA ALA A 280 8.77 12.94 3.62
C ALA A 280 8.59 12.02 4.84
N ALA A 281 9.31 12.32 5.92
CA ALA A 281 9.41 11.47 7.11
C ALA A 281 8.05 11.04 7.69
N SER A 282 7.13 11.96 7.98
CA SER A 282 5.75 11.65 8.40
C SER A 282 4.99 10.67 7.48
N THR A 283 5.24 10.71 6.17
CA THR A 283 4.70 9.73 5.22
C THR A 283 5.44 8.39 5.34
N THR A 284 6.77 8.38 5.48
CA THR A 284 7.53 7.15 5.76
C THR A 284 7.08 6.48 7.06
N THR A 285 6.88 7.24 8.14
CA THR A 285 6.34 6.75 9.43
C THR A 285 4.95 6.13 9.24
N THR A 286 4.09 6.76 8.43
CA THR A 286 2.76 6.21 8.10
C THR A 286 2.86 4.88 7.33
N LEU A 287 3.81 4.76 6.39
CA LEU A 287 4.03 3.55 5.59
C LEU A 287 4.60 2.41 6.44
N ILE A 288 5.59 2.68 7.31
CA ILE A 288 6.13 1.69 8.27
C ILE A 288 5.05 1.27 9.29
N GLY A 289 4.19 2.19 9.72
CA GLY A 289 3.01 1.86 10.53
C GLY A 289 2.04 0.89 9.84
N CYS A 290 1.89 0.97 8.51
CA CYS A 290 1.09 -0.01 7.76
C CYS A 290 1.77 -1.40 7.74
N LEU A 291 3.09 -1.48 7.56
CA LEU A 291 3.83 -2.76 7.66
C LEU A 291 3.77 -3.36 9.07
N ASN A 292 3.83 -2.52 10.11
CA ASN A 292 3.63 -2.96 11.49
C ASN A 292 2.21 -3.54 11.71
N GLY A 293 1.19 -2.99 11.05
CA GLY A 293 -0.17 -3.55 11.07
C GLY A 293 -0.26 -4.94 10.45
N ILE A 294 0.42 -5.16 9.31
CA ILE A 294 0.54 -6.48 8.66
C ILE A 294 1.25 -7.47 9.59
N TRP A 295 2.35 -7.07 10.24
CA TRP A 295 3.09 -7.96 11.13
C TRP A 295 2.30 -8.33 12.39
N ASN A 296 1.60 -7.38 13.01
CA ASN A 296 0.72 -7.69 14.14
C ASN A 296 -0.39 -8.68 13.71
N TYR A 297 -1.04 -8.44 12.58
CA TYR A 297 -2.02 -9.38 12.01
C TYR A 297 -1.47 -10.80 11.78
N ALA A 298 -0.18 -10.90 11.40
CA ALA A 298 0.55 -12.16 11.23
C ALA A 298 0.81 -12.86 12.58
N HIS A 299 1.28 -12.09 13.57
CA HIS A 299 1.55 -12.55 14.93
C HIS A 299 0.29 -13.06 15.62
N ASP A 300 -0.82 -12.32 15.51
CA ASP A 300 -2.14 -12.69 16.05
C ASP A 300 -2.74 -13.98 15.42
N ARG A 301 -2.06 -14.56 14.42
CA ARG A 301 -2.42 -15.80 13.71
C ARG A 301 -1.34 -16.88 13.79
N GLY A 302 -0.27 -16.66 14.56
CA GLY A 302 0.86 -17.60 14.65
C GLY A 302 1.69 -17.71 13.37
N TYR A 303 1.55 -16.79 12.40
CA TYR A 303 2.37 -16.78 11.18
C TYR A 303 3.81 -16.34 11.46
N VAL A 304 4.02 -15.61 12.56
CA VAL A 304 5.31 -15.24 13.16
C VAL A 304 5.19 -15.25 14.68
N GLU A 305 6.21 -15.75 15.37
CA GLU A 305 6.27 -15.79 16.85
C GLU A 305 6.92 -14.53 17.44
N THR A 306 7.55 -13.70 16.62
CA THR A 306 8.41 -12.59 17.06
C THR A 306 7.71 -11.24 17.00
N THR A 307 8.11 -10.34 17.90
CA THR A 307 7.65 -8.95 17.93
C THR A 307 8.02 -8.20 16.65
N SER A 308 7.15 -7.28 16.22
CA SER A 308 7.29 -6.58 14.93
C SER A 308 8.64 -5.90 14.73
N VAL A 309 9.36 -6.36 13.70
CA VAL A 309 10.60 -5.75 13.20
C VAL A 309 10.37 -4.34 12.61
N PHE A 310 9.12 -3.96 12.37
CA PHE A 310 8.71 -2.61 11.94
C PHE A 310 8.40 -1.65 13.11
N LYS A 311 8.43 -2.13 14.36
CA LYS A 311 8.13 -1.31 15.55
C LYS A 311 9.30 -0.39 15.94
N ASP A 312 8.98 0.75 16.56
CA ASP A 312 9.90 1.65 17.28
C ASP A 312 11.08 2.22 16.46
N HIS A 313 10.97 2.34 15.13
CA HIS A 313 11.98 3.01 14.31
C HIS A 313 11.90 4.53 14.43
N ARG A 314 12.98 5.17 14.90
CA ARG A 314 13.10 6.63 15.06
C ARG A 314 13.38 7.33 13.74
N ILE A 315 12.34 7.49 12.91
CA ILE A 315 12.41 8.26 11.66
C ILE A 315 12.47 9.75 12.00
N LYS A 316 13.68 10.32 12.00
CA LYS A 316 13.89 11.74 12.29
C LYS A 316 13.27 12.63 11.21
N GLU A 317 12.51 13.63 11.64
CA GLU A 317 12.26 14.83 10.87
C GLU A 317 13.44 15.80 11.06
N GLU A 318 13.84 16.45 9.96
CA GLU A 318 14.61 17.69 10.04
C GLU A 318 13.74 18.75 10.73
N ARG A 319 14.35 19.63 11.54
CA ARG A 319 13.65 20.65 12.34
C ARG A 319 13.07 21.79 11.47
N SER A 320 12.15 21.45 10.58
CA SER A 320 11.22 22.39 9.95
C SER A 320 10.14 22.80 10.96
N LYS A 321 9.67 24.05 10.87
CA LYS A 321 8.46 24.47 11.60
C LYS A 321 7.28 23.60 11.14
N PRO A 322 6.36 23.20 12.03
CA PRO A 322 5.16 22.46 11.61
C PRO A 322 4.42 23.27 10.54
N LYS A 323 4.04 22.62 9.43
CA LYS A 323 3.35 23.28 8.31
C LYS A 323 1.91 23.65 8.69
N SER A 324 1.77 24.78 9.39
CA SER A 324 0.50 25.48 9.55
C SER A 324 -0.08 25.84 8.19
N TYR A 325 -1.37 25.60 7.98
CA TYR A 325 -2.05 26.10 6.78
C TYR A 325 -2.24 27.61 6.89
N ARG A 326 -1.71 28.37 5.92
CA ARG A 326 -1.91 29.83 5.84
C ARG A 326 -3.35 30.14 5.41
N PRO A 327 -3.95 31.24 5.89
CA PRO A 327 -5.24 31.72 5.39
C PRO A 327 -5.14 32.10 3.90
N PHE A 328 -6.26 32.07 3.19
CA PHE A 328 -6.35 32.71 1.88
C PHE A 328 -6.28 34.23 2.06
N THR A 329 -5.49 34.93 1.23
CA THR A 329 -5.62 36.40 1.16
C THR A 329 -6.97 36.78 0.57
N LEU A 330 -7.47 37.98 0.88
CA LEU A 330 -8.75 38.43 0.32
C LEU A 330 -8.74 38.42 -1.22
N GLN A 331 -7.63 38.81 -1.86
CA GLN A 331 -7.47 38.74 -3.32
C GLN A 331 -7.53 37.30 -3.84
N GLN A 332 -6.85 36.36 -3.19
CA GLN A 332 -6.92 34.94 -3.52
C GLN A 332 -8.35 34.38 -3.35
N TRP A 333 -9.08 34.80 -2.30
CA TRP A 333 -10.46 34.40 -2.09
C TRP A 333 -11.41 34.95 -3.17
N LYS A 334 -11.32 36.24 -3.51
CA LYS A 334 -12.12 36.85 -4.59
C LYS A 334 -11.93 36.10 -5.92
N GLN A 335 -10.67 35.83 -6.30
CA GLN A 335 -10.38 35.09 -7.52
C GLN A 335 -10.81 33.61 -7.43
N LEU A 336 -10.67 32.98 -6.26
CA LEU A 336 -11.12 31.60 -6.05
C LEU A 336 -12.63 31.50 -6.25
N MET A 337 -13.42 32.35 -5.60
CA MET A 337 -14.87 32.31 -5.70
C MET A 337 -15.38 32.59 -7.12
N LEU A 338 -14.69 33.46 -7.88
CA LEU A 338 -14.96 33.66 -9.30
C LEU A 338 -14.75 32.38 -10.13
N GLU A 339 -13.60 31.70 -9.98
CA GLU A 339 -13.29 30.49 -10.76
C GLU A 339 -14.06 29.25 -10.28
N LEU A 340 -14.40 29.14 -9.00
CA LEU A 340 -15.34 28.12 -8.52
C LEU A 340 -16.74 28.37 -9.11
N THR A 341 -17.20 29.62 -9.20
CA THR A 341 -18.50 29.96 -9.83
C THR A 341 -18.53 29.63 -11.32
N LYS A 342 -17.43 29.85 -12.05
CA LYS A 342 -17.31 29.47 -13.47
C LYS A 342 -17.23 27.95 -13.71
N SER A 343 -16.61 27.20 -12.80
CA SER A 343 -16.24 25.78 -13.02
C SER A 343 -17.06 24.76 -12.23
N ALA A 344 -17.96 25.21 -11.34
CA ALA A 344 -18.85 24.33 -10.58
C ALA A 344 -20.04 23.91 -11.44
N ASN A 345 -20.02 22.68 -11.94
CA ASN A 345 -21.15 22.08 -12.66
C ASN A 345 -22.31 21.63 -11.74
N THR A 346 -22.24 21.91 -10.43
CA THR A 346 -23.22 21.50 -9.40
C THR A 346 -23.23 22.50 -8.23
N ASP A 347 -24.38 22.69 -7.58
CA ASP A 347 -24.49 23.59 -6.41
C ASP A 347 -23.63 23.09 -5.22
N GLY A 348 -23.47 21.77 -5.05
CA GLY A 348 -22.62 21.20 -4.00
C GLY A 348 -21.14 21.60 -4.13
N LYS A 349 -20.61 21.64 -5.37
CA LYS A 349 -19.28 22.17 -5.67
C LYS A 349 -19.19 23.69 -5.51
N LEU A 350 -20.24 24.41 -5.90
CA LEU A 350 -20.30 25.88 -5.81
C LEU A 350 -20.17 26.37 -4.36
N TRP A 351 -20.83 25.67 -3.43
CA TRP A 351 -20.92 26.08 -2.01
C TRP A 351 -19.93 25.40 -1.06
N ILE A 352 -19.15 24.41 -1.52
CA ILE A 352 -18.23 23.66 -0.64
C ILE A 352 -17.24 24.56 0.13
N ALA A 353 -16.75 25.63 -0.49
CA ALA A 353 -15.80 26.54 0.13
C ALA A 353 -16.45 27.56 1.10
N PRO A 354 -17.54 28.28 0.73
CA PRO A 354 -18.33 29.05 1.69
C PRO A 354 -18.79 28.24 2.92
N ILE A 355 -19.28 27.01 2.72
CA ILE A 355 -19.67 26.11 3.82
C ILE A 355 -18.43 25.74 4.65
N GLY A 356 -17.30 25.39 4.03
CA GLY A 356 -16.04 25.09 4.72
C GLY A 356 -15.51 26.26 5.58
N LEU A 357 -15.70 27.49 5.13
CA LEU A 357 -15.33 28.70 5.87
C LEU A 357 -16.29 28.95 7.04
N MET A 358 -17.60 28.99 6.81
CA MET A 358 -18.59 29.32 7.85
C MET A 358 -18.95 28.17 8.80
N THR A 359 -18.27 27.02 8.72
CA THR A 359 -18.48 25.87 9.64
C THR A 359 -17.18 25.30 10.21
N GLY A 360 -16.02 25.65 9.64
CA GLY A 360 -14.72 25.06 9.97
C GLY A 360 -14.63 23.55 9.75
N MET A 361 -15.63 22.93 9.11
CA MET A 361 -15.72 21.49 8.92
C MET A 361 -14.66 20.98 7.95
N ARG A 362 -14.16 19.77 8.19
CA ARG A 362 -13.27 19.09 7.23
C ARG A 362 -14.08 18.72 5.99
N ILE A 363 -13.48 18.73 4.79
CA ILE A 363 -14.21 18.39 3.55
C ILE A 363 -14.85 17.00 3.59
N ASN A 364 -14.23 16.03 4.28
CA ASN A 364 -14.81 14.70 4.55
C ASN A 364 -16.07 14.76 5.42
N GLU A 365 -16.16 15.71 6.35
CA GLU A 365 -17.34 15.90 7.21
C GLU A 365 -18.47 16.51 6.38
N ILE A 366 -18.19 17.56 5.58
CA ILE A 366 -19.19 18.26 4.74
C ILE A 366 -19.76 17.33 3.67
N CYS A 367 -18.89 16.63 2.93
CA CYS A 367 -19.32 15.62 1.95
C CYS A 367 -19.94 14.39 2.62
N GLY A 368 -19.71 14.16 3.92
CA GLY A 368 -20.34 13.08 4.66
C GLY A 368 -21.77 13.40 5.13
N LEU A 369 -22.19 14.67 5.10
CA LEU A 369 -23.45 15.12 5.69
C LEU A 369 -24.68 14.49 5.05
N HIS A 370 -25.65 14.12 5.89
CA HIS A 370 -26.99 13.70 5.49
C HIS A 370 -27.96 14.89 5.46
N LYS A 371 -29.14 14.72 4.85
CA LYS A 371 -30.21 15.74 4.86
C LYS A 371 -30.83 15.93 6.25
N GLU A 372 -30.78 14.90 7.09
CA GLU A 372 -31.25 14.91 8.48
C GLU A 372 -30.27 15.59 9.45
N ASP A 373 -28.97 15.61 9.13
CA ASP A 373 -27.95 16.35 9.89
C ASP A 373 -28.26 17.86 9.95
N VAL A 374 -29.02 18.39 8.99
CA VAL A 374 -29.43 19.79 8.92
C VAL A 374 -30.81 19.94 9.58
N TYR A 375 -30.83 20.48 10.79
CA TYR A 375 -32.03 20.60 11.61
C TYR A 375 -32.14 22.00 12.22
N LYS A 376 -33.31 22.29 12.80
CA LYS A 376 -33.62 23.51 13.53
C LYS A 376 -33.67 23.16 15.01
N GLU A 377 -32.91 23.88 15.83
CA GLU A 377 -32.80 23.64 17.27
C GLU A 377 -33.95 24.34 18.02
N SER A 378 -34.15 24.02 19.30
CA SER A 378 -35.28 24.53 20.11
C SER A 378 -35.37 26.06 20.23
N ASN A 379 -34.28 26.79 19.96
CA ASN A 379 -34.24 28.25 19.92
C ASN A 379 -34.62 28.87 18.56
N GLY A 380 -34.97 28.04 17.56
CA GLY A 380 -35.36 28.47 16.22
C GLY A 380 -34.21 28.60 15.22
N GLU A 381 -32.96 28.53 15.67
CA GLU A 381 -31.77 28.63 14.82
C GLU A 381 -31.43 27.29 14.15
N TRP A 382 -30.70 27.37 13.02
CA TRP A 382 -30.35 26.21 12.22
C TRP A 382 -28.97 25.64 12.57
N PHE A 383 -28.87 24.32 12.67
CA PHE A 383 -27.65 23.60 13.05
C PHE A 383 -27.34 22.42 12.12
N ILE A 384 -26.05 22.10 12.03
CA ILE A 384 -25.52 20.85 11.49
C ILE A 384 -25.14 19.94 12.65
N ARG A 385 -25.66 18.70 12.65
CA ARG A 385 -25.19 17.61 13.49
C ARG A 385 -24.03 16.91 12.80
N VAL A 386 -22.86 16.90 13.44
CA VAL A 386 -21.74 16.06 13.03
C VAL A 386 -21.70 14.86 13.98
N HIS A 387 -21.80 13.65 13.43
CA HIS A 387 -21.72 12.38 14.16
C HIS A 387 -21.02 11.29 13.34
N ASP A 388 -20.57 10.23 14.03
CA ASP A 388 -19.64 9.23 13.47
C ASP A 388 -20.30 7.99 12.84
N GLU A 389 -21.63 7.83 12.96
CA GLU A 389 -22.38 6.59 12.66
C GLU A 389 -22.21 6.02 11.24
N ASN A 390 -21.53 6.74 10.33
CA ASN A 390 -21.11 6.22 9.04
C ASN A 390 -19.77 6.81 8.54
N ARG A 391 -18.90 7.36 9.42
CA ARG A 391 -17.89 8.38 9.01
C ARG A 391 -16.41 8.12 9.36
N ASN A 392 -16.04 7.14 10.19
CA ASN A 392 -14.63 6.84 10.54
C ASN A 392 -13.88 8.09 11.07
N LEU A 393 -14.56 8.93 11.85
CA LEU A 393 -13.99 10.10 12.51
C LEU A 393 -13.02 9.63 13.60
N LYS A 394 -11.94 10.39 13.79
CA LYS A 394 -10.72 9.84 14.39
C LYS A 394 -10.73 9.75 15.93
N THR A 395 -11.75 10.35 16.56
CA THR A 395 -11.93 10.45 18.01
C THR A 395 -13.41 10.66 18.33
N GLU A 396 -13.83 10.19 19.51
CA GLU A 396 -15.15 10.43 20.12
C GLU A 396 -15.49 11.93 20.20
N SER A 397 -14.49 12.79 20.40
CA SER A 397 -14.57 14.26 20.37
C SER A 397 -14.95 14.88 19.00
N SER A 398 -15.44 14.09 18.05
CA SER A 398 -15.86 14.54 16.72
C SER A 398 -17.37 14.79 16.63
N THR A 399 -18.15 14.27 17.58
CA THR A 399 -19.59 14.53 17.71
C THR A 399 -19.83 15.97 18.16
N ARG A 400 -20.50 16.79 17.34
CA ARG A 400 -20.75 18.20 17.66
C ARG A 400 -21.95 18.80 16.93
N ARG A 401 -22.47 19.90 17.48
CA ARG A 401 -23.47 20.78 16.87
C ARG A 401 -22.75 22.01 16.32
N VAL A 402 -22.96 22.34 15.04
CA VAL A 402 -22.36 23.51 14.38
C VAL A 402 -23.48 24.45 13.93
N PRO A 403 -23.55 25.70 14.40
CA PRO A 403 -24.58 26.66 13.97
C PRO A 403 -24.40 27.04 12.49
N ILE A 404 -25.50 27.24 11.78
CA ILE A 404 -25.52 27.62 10.37
C ILE A 404 -25.72 29.14 10.27
N HIS A 405 -24.66 29.87 9.94
CA HIS A 405 -24.77 31.32 9.73
C HIS A 405 -25.69 31.67 8.55
N SER A 406 -26.41 32.80 8.66
CA SER A 406 -27.35 33.30 7.66
C SER A 406 -26.78 33.39 6.23
N SER A 407 -25.47 33.67 6.09
CA SER A 407 -24.80 33.77 4.79
C SER A 407 -24.66 32.44 4.01
N ILE A 408 -24.86 31.29 4.66
CA ILE A 408 -24.87 29.96 4.03
C ILE A 408 -26.21 29.22 4.16
N LEU A 409 -27.12 29.67 5.03
CA LEU A 409 -28.39 29.00 5.30
C LEU A 409 -29.26 28.79 4.03
N PRO A 410 -29.50 29.78 3.15
CA PRO A 410 -30.30 29.58 1.94
C PRO A 410 -29.70 28.54 0.98
N ALA A 411 -28.37 28.43 0.95
CA ALA A 411 -27.67 27.45 0.14
C ALA A 411 -27.77 26.04 0.71
N ILE A 412 -27.66 25.88 2.04
CA ILE A 412 -27.85 24.59 2.72
C ILE A 412 -29.31 24.10 2.60
N GLN A 413 -30.29 24.99 2.74
CA GLN A 413 -31.70 24.65 2.49
C GLN A 413 -31.94 24.26 1.03
N HIS A 414 -31.40 25.01 0.07
CA HIS A 414 -31.45 24.63 -1.35
C HIS A 414 -30.83 23.23 -1.58
N LEU A 415 -29.63 22.97 -1.08
CA LEU A 415 -28.97 21.65 -1.17
C LEU A 415 -29.83 20.52 -0.58
N LYS A 416 -30.44 20.76 0.60
CA LYS A 416 -31.37 19.82 1.24
C LYS A 416 -32.62 19.54 0.39
N THR A 417 -33.11 20.52 -0.38
CA THR A 417 -34.29 20.35 -1.27
C THR A 417 -33.97 19.76 -2.64
N VAL A 418 -32.79 20.00 -3.23
CA VAL A 418 -32.41 19.46 -4.55
C VAL A 418 -31.64 18.14 -4.52
N SER A 419 -31.32 17.63 -3.32
CA SER A 419 -30.75 16.31 -3.15
C SER A 419 -31.82 15.22 -3.17
N ASP A 420 -31.68 14.36 -4.19
CA ASP A 420 -32.49 13.18 -4.51
C ASP A 420 -32.19 11.97 -3.61
N ASN A 421 -31.19 12.05 -2.72
CA ASN A 421 -30.71 10.93 -1.91
C ASN A 421 -30.41 11.33 -0.45
N GLU A 422 -29.84 10.44 0.36
CA GLU A 422 -29.61 10.65 1.80
C GLU A 422 -28.64 11.81 2.10
N PHE A 423 -27.66 12.09 1.23
CA PHE A 423 -26.63 13.09 1.47
C PHE A 423 -27.10 14.52 1.17
N LEU A 424 -26.55 15.49 1.91
CA LEU A 424 -26.73 16.92 1.61
C LEU A 424 -26.01 17.32 0.30
N ILE A 425 -24.84 16.72 0.04
CA ILE A 425 -24.02 16.94 -1.16
C ILE A 425 -24.22 15.76 -2.11
N LYS A 426 -25.24 15.85 -2.97
CA LYS A 426 -25.78 14.69 -3.69
C LYS A 426 -24.81 13.99 -4.64
N GLU A 427 -23.76 14.67 -5.09
CA GLU A 427 -22.72 14.10 -5.96
C GLU A 427 -21.90 12.99 -5.28
N VAL A 428 -21.94 12.92 -3.94
CA VAL A 428 -21.10 12.03 -3.11
C VAL A 428 -21.41 10.55 -3.32
N ILE A 429 -22.66 10.18 -3.61
CA ILE A 429 -23.06 8.78 -3.88
C ILE A 429 -22.30 8.18 -5.06
N SER A 430 -21.81 8.99 -6.01
CA SER A 430 -21.04 8.51 -7.16
C SER A 430 -19.75 7.75 -6.79
N ASN A 431 -19.24 7.89 -5.55
CA ASN A 431 -18.18 7.01 -5.04
C ASN A 431 -18.16 6.91 -3.49
N PRO A 432 -18.87 5.94 -2.90
CA PRO A 432 -18.93 5.78 -1.44
C PRO A 432 -17.57 5.49 -0.79
N SER A 433 -16.63 4.88 -1.51
CA SER A 433 -15.27 4.61 -1.01
C SER A 433 -14.40 5.88 -0.92
N ASN A 434 -14.80 6.97 -1.59
CA ASN A 434 -14.00 8.18 -1.77
C ASN A 434 -14.87 9.45 -1.69
N ARG A 435 -15.86 9.46 -0.78
CA ARG A 435 -16.96 10.45 -0.69
C ARG A 435 -16.55 11.91 -1.00
N ALA A 436 -15.48 12.42 -0.37
CA ALA A 436 -14.99 13.79 -0.58
C ALA A 436 -13.86 13.92 -1.62
N GLY A 437 -13.22 12.82 -2.04
CA GLY A 437 -12.00 12.87 -2.85
C GLY A 437 -12.21 13.52 -4.22
N THR A 438 -13.37 13.32 -4.85
CA THR A 438 -13.72 13.97 -6.12
C THR A 438 -13.85 15.49 -5.97
N ILE A 439 -14.57 15.95 -4.96
CA ILE A 439 -14.80 17.39 -4.71
C ILE A 439 -13.53 18.08 -4.21
N GLY A 440 -12.78 17.44 -3.30
CA GLY A 440 -11.49 17.94 -2.83
C GLY A 440 -10.41 17.99 -3.91
N THR A 441 -10.41 17.04 -4.85
CA THR A 441 -9.52 17.08 -6.03
C THR A 441 -9.93 18.20 -6.99
N TRP A 442 -11.24 18.41 -7.22
CA TRP A 442 -11.74 19.52 -8.04
C TRP A 442 -11.38 20.89 -7.44
N PHE A 443 -11.62 21.10 -6.14
CA PHE A 443 -11.21 22.31 -5.42
C PHE A 443 -9.70 22.53 -5.51
N SER A 444 -8.91 21.50 -5.23
CA SER A 444 -7.44 21.59 -5.26
C SER A 444 -6.91 21.90 -6.66
N ARG A 445 -7.50 21.33 -7.72
CA ARG A 445 -7.16 21.64 -9.12
C ARG A 445 -7.46 23.09 -9.48
N ASN A 446 -8.63 23.61 -9.09
CA ASN A 446 -8.97 25.01 -9.31
C ASN A 446 -8.00 25.94 -8.56
N LYS A 447 -7.72 25.66 -7.28
CA LYS A 447 -6.74 26.42 -6.49
C LYS A 447 -5.35 26.43 -7.14
N VAL A 448 -4.83 25.25 -7.52
CA VAL A 448 -3.49 25.12 -8.13
C VAL A 448 -3.40 25.78 -9.50
N LYS A 449 -4.45 25.70 -10.33
CA LYS A 449 -4.46 26.26 -11.68
C LYS A 449 -4.66 27.78 -11.71
N HIS A 450 -5.40 28.35 -10.75
CA HIS A 450 -5.87 29.74 -10.84
C HIS A 450 -5.44 30.65 -9.67
N ILE A 451 -4.95 30.12 -8.54
CA ILE A 451 -4.76 30.89 -7.29
C ILE A 451 -3.34 30.76 -6.74
N THR A 452 -2.89 29.54 -6.44
CA THR A 452 -1.53 29.28 -5.93
C THR A 452 -1.19 27.78 -5.97
N THR A 453 0.05 27.47 -6.35
CA THR A 453 0.64 26.13 -6.29
C THR A 453 1.05 25.71 -4.87
N GLU A 454 1.17 26.66 -3.93
CA GLU A 454 1.70 26.46 -2.58
C GLU A 454 0.91 25.42 -1.77
N SER A 455 1.59 24.49 -1.09
CA SER A 455 0.93 23.35 -0.42
C SER A 455 0.21 23.70 0.89
N ASP A 456 0.55 24.84 1.50
CA ASP A 456 0.06 25.33 2.78
C ASP A 456 -1.15 26.27 2.66
N VAL A 457 -1.54 26.64 1.44
CA VAL A 457 -2.87 27.21 1.15
C VAL A 457 -3.74 26.09 0.57
N ALA A 458 -4.79 25.68 1.29
CA ALA A 458 -5.62 24.52 0.96
C ALA A 458 -7.04 24.64 1.51
N PHE A 459 -7.91 23.64 1.29
CA PHE A 459 -9.25 23.65 1.90
C PHE A 459 -9.20 23.71 3.44
N HIS A 460 -8.16 23.17 4.07
CA HIS A 460 -7.98 23.24 5.52
C HIS A 460 -7.67 24.65 6.03
N SER A 461 -7.18 25.56 5.18
CA SER A 461 -7.00 26.97 5.51
C SER A 461 -8.31 27.65 5.94
N LEU A 462 -9.46 27.21 5.40
CA LEU A 462 -10.77 27.78 5.72
C LEU A 462 -11.16 27.57 7.19
N ARG A 463 -10.78 26.43 7.76
CA ARG A 463 -10.93 26.13 9.19
C ARG A 463 -9.99 26.98 10.06
N GLY A 464 -8.78 27.25 9.58
CA GLY A 464 -7.85 28.19 10.23
C GLY A 464 -8.39 29.61 10.22
N MET A 465 -8.93 30.08 9.09
CA MET A 465 -9.57 31.39 8.96
C MET A 465 -10.75 31.56 9.92
N LEU A 466 -11.59 30.54 10.10
CA LEU A 466 -12.67 30.60 11.09
C LEU A 466 -12.14 30.60 12.54
N ALA A 467 -11.07 29.85 12.83
CA ALA A 467 -10.45 29.87 14.16
C ALA A 467 -9.90 31.27 14.51
N THR A 468 -9.16 31.90 13.59
CA THR A 468 -8.68 33.29 13.75
C THR A 468 -9.84 34.29 13.82
N ALA A 469 -10.95 34.05 13.12
CA ALA A 469 -12.15 34.90 13.23
C ALA A 469 -12.83 34.79 14.62
N PHE A 470 -12.86 33.61 15.24
CA PHE A 470 -13.29 33.47 16.64
C PHE A 470 -12.32 34.18 17.61
N GLU A 471 -11.02 34.01 17.40
CA GLU A 471 -9.94 34.63 18.22
C GLU A 471 -10.03 36.16 18.18
N ASN A 472 -10.03 36.77 16.98
CA ASN A 472 -10.19 38.22 16.79
C ASN A 472 -11.49 38.75 17.43
N ALA A 473 -12.60 38.01 17.28
CA ALA A 473 -13.90 38.40 17.82
C ALA A 473 -14.06 38.13 19.34
N ASN A 474 -12.95 37.80 20.03
CA ASN A 474 -12.89 37.52 21.47
C ASN A 474 -13.87 36.43 21.93
N VAL A 475 -14.05 35.39 21.10
CA VAL A 475 -14.82 34.19 21.48
C VAL A 475 -13.93 33.25 22.29
N GLU A 476 -14.45 32.79 23.43
CA GLU A 476 -13.77 31.85 24.32
C GLU A 476 -13.28 30.59 23.58
N GLU A 477 -12.02 30.21 23.78
CA GLU A 477 -11.41 29.03 23.14
C GLU A 477 -12.23 27.76 23.38
N GLY A 478 -12.79 27.58 24.58
CA GLY A 478 -13.65 26.44 24.91
C GLY A 478 -14.92 26.36 24.06
N ILE A 479 -15.46 27.50 23.62
CA ILE A 479 -16.61 27.59 22.71
C ILE A 479 -16.14 27.36 21.26
N ALA A 480 -15.11 28.08 20.81
CA ALA A 480 -14.56 27.97 19.44
C ALA A 480 -14.10 26.54 19.11
N ALA A 481 -13.38 25.89 20.03
CA ALA A 481 -12.95 24.50 19.92
C ALA A 481 -14.13 23.51 19.87
N THR A 482 -15.26 23.82 20.51
CA THR A 482 -16.48 23.00 20.45
C THR A 482 -17.14 23.08 19.08
N ILE A 483 -17.26 24.30 18.51
CA ILE A 483 -17.86 24.52 17.18
C ILE A 483 -16.99 23.90 16.08
N ILE A 484 -15.68 24.17 16.13
CA ILE A 484 -14.73 23.69 15.13
C ILE A 484 -14.43 22.19 15.31
N GLY A 485 -14.54 21.64 16.51
CA GLY A 485 -14.21 20.25 16.81
C GLY A 485 -12.70 20.04 16.89
N HIS A 486 -12.05 20.77 17.80
CA HIS A 486 -10.70 20.48 18.28
C HIS A 486 -10.77 19.75 19.63
N THR A 487 -9.72 18.99 19.96
CA THR A 487 -9.59 18.36 21.28
C THR A 487 -9.40 19.44 22.34
N LYS A 488 -10.14 19.35 23.45
CA LYS A 488 -9.90 20.18 24.63
C LYS A 488 -8.91 19.45 25.52
N ASP A 489 -7.77 20.07 25.82
CA ASP A 489 -6.75 19.47 26.68
C ASP A 489 -7.13 19.51 28.17
N THR A 490 -8.23 20.19 28.52
CA THR A 490 -8.76 20.30 29.89
C THR A 490 -9.72 19.17 30.25
N MET A 491 -9.20 18.19 30.99
CA MET A 491 -9.91 17.01 31.54
C MET A 491 -11.34 17.31 32.06
N THR A 492 -11.51 18.40 32.80
CA THR A 492 -12.76 18.75 33.51
C THR A 492 -13.96 18.92 32.58
N TYR A 493 -13.77 19.52 31.40
CA TYR A 493 -14.85 19.78 30.44
C TYR A 493 -14.98 18.72 29.34
N GLY A 494 -13.95 17.88 29.16
CA GLY A 494 -13.98 16.79 28.16
C GLY A 494 -14.91 15.63 28.52
N LEU A 495 -15.20 15.43 29.82
CA LEU A 495 -15.93 14.25 30.33
C LEU A 495 -17.35 14.54 30.85
N TYR A 496 -17.67 15.79 31.21
CA TYR A 496 -18.91 16.13 31.95
C TYR A 496 -19.75 17.25 31.32
N SER A 497 -19.43 17.68 30.10
CA SER A 497 -20.15 18.77 29.41
C SER A 497 -21.22 18.22 28.44
N ASN A 498 -22.48 18.60 28.62
CA ASN A 498 -23.58 18.38 27.64
C ASN A 498 -23.44 19.25 26.35
N GLY A 499 -22.22 19.66 26.02
CA GLY A 499 -21.91 20.67 25.01
C GLY A 499 -22.15 22.11 25.48
N ILE A 500 -21.86 23.05 24.58
CA ILE A 500 -22.22 24.46 24.75
C ILE A 500 -23.73 24.66 24.51
N LYS A 501 -24.29 25.71 25.10
CA LYS A 501 -25.68 26.14 24.81
C LYS A 501 -25.80 26.56 23.33
N PRO A 502 -26.91 26.22 22.63
CA PRO A 502 -27.12 26.62 21.24
C PRO A 502 -27.02 28.14 21.02
N GLU A 503 -27.50 28.95 21.97
CA GLU A 503 -27.51 30.41 21.89
C GLU A 503 -26.07 30.96 21.83
N LEU A 504 -25.19 30.46 22.70
CA LEU A 504 -23.77 30.83 22.75
C LEU A 504 -23.02 30.37 21.50
N ALA A 505 -23.43 29.24 20.90
CA ALA A 505 -22.87 28.77 19.64
C ALA A 505 -23.21 29.73 18.49
N THR A 506 -24.49 30.11 18.36
CA THR A 506 -24.95 31.06 17.34
C THR A 506 -24.36 32.46 17.56
N GLU A 507 -24.31 32.95 18.79
CA GLU A 507 -23.69 34.25 19.11
C GLU A 507 -22.21 34.28 18.72
N ALA A 508 -21.45 33.25 19.08
CA ALA A 508 -20.04 33.11 18.68
C ALA A 508 -19.87 33.06 17.16
N MET A 509 -20.72 32.33 16.44
CA MET A 509 -20.69 32.24 14.98
C MET A 509 -21.02 33.59 14.32
N ASN A 510 -22.00 34.33 14.84
CA ASN A 510 -22.36 35.66 14.36
C ASN A 510 -21.20 36.65 14.60
N LYS A 511 -20.52 36.58 15.75
CA LYS A 511 -19.31 37.36 16.06
C LYS A 511 -18.18 37.08 15.06
N ALA A 512 -17.85 35.81 14.80
CA ALA A 512 -16.84 35.44 13.80
C ALA A 512 -17.26 35.78 12.35
N ALA A 513 -18.56 35.83 12.05
CA ALA A 513 -19.06 36.25 10.75
C ALA A 513 -18.80 37.73 10.47
N VAL A 514 -18.79 38.60 11.49
CA VAL A 514 -18.42 40.03 11.34
C VAL A 514 -16.98 40.17 10.85
N GLU A 515 -16.03 39.48 11.49
CA GLU A 515 -14.61 39.44 11.06
C GLU A 515 -14.45 38.91 9.63
N LEU A 516 -15.31 37.97 9.22
CA LEU A 516 -15.31 37.37 7.88
C LEU A 516 -16.14 38.14 6.84
N THR A 517 -16.73 39.31 7.15
CA THR A 517 -17.65 40.04 6.26
C THR A 517 -17.08 40.22 4.84
N THR A 518 -15.83 40.68 4.71
CA THR A 518 -15.20 40.90 3.39
C THR A 518 -15.00 39.62 2.58
N PHE A 519 -14.95 38.44 3.22
CA PHE A 519 -14.94 37.15 2.56
C PHE A 519 -16.36 36.69 2.20
N ILE A 520 -17.35 36.96 3.08
CA ILE A 520 -18.77 36.63 2.91
C ILE A 520 -19.40 37.38 1.73
N GLU A 521 -19.05 38.65 1.52
CA GLU A 521 -19.48 39.47 0.37
C GLU A 521 -19.23 38.82 -1.00
N HIS A 522 -18.24 37.92 -1.07
CA HIS A 522 -17.79 37.26 -2.29
C HIS A 522 -18.29 35.81 -2.41
N PHE A 523 -19.24 35.40 -1.57
CA PHE A 523 -19.94 34.13 -1.71
C PHE A 523 -20.80 34.09 -2.99
N PRO A 524 -21.18 32.90 -3.50
CA PRO A 524 -22.04 32.79 -4.65
C PRO A 524 -23.41 33.42 -4.33
N LYS A 525 -23.97 34.21 -5.25
CA LYS A 525 -25.32 34.75 -5.04
C LYS A 525 -26.35 33.62 -5.13
N PRO A 526 -27.27 33.45 -4.15
CA PRO A 526 -28.37 32.51 -4.25
C PRO A 526 -29.14 32.68 -5.57
N LYS A 527 -29.41 31.58 -6.26
CA LYS A 527 -30.21 31.60 -7.50
C LYS A 527 -31.68 31.85 -7.14
N LYS A 528 -32.47 32.44 -8.04
CA LYS A 528 -33.93 32.62 -7.85
C LYS A 528 -34.70 31.31 -7.56
N SER A 529 -34.09 30.15 -7.82
CA SER A 529 -34.63 28.82 -7.52
C SER A 529 -34.37 28.34 -6.08
N TYR A 530 -33.55 29.03 -5.29
CA TYR A 530 -33.21 28.62 -3.92
C TYR A 530 -34.42 28.90 -3.01
N LYS A 531 -35.26 27.88 -2.79
CA LYS A 531 -36.42 27.97 -1.90
C LYS A 531 -35.97 28.00 -0.44
N ILE A 532 -36.18 29.13 0.23
CA ILE A 532 -36.09 29.21 1.69
C ILE A 532 -37.31 28.48 2.27
N THR A 533 -37.09 27.49 3.11
CA THR A 533 -38.15 26.74 3.81
C THR A 533 -38.19 27.16 5.26
N ASN A 534 -39.30 27.76 5.70
CA ASN A 534 -39.43 28.29 7.07
C ASN A 534 -39.67 27.21 8.13
N ASN A 535 -40.02 25.99 7.71
CA ASN A 535 -40.24 24.83 8.58
C ASN A 535 -38.88 24.27 9.05
#